data_AF-A0A7V7WYZ3-F1
#
_entry.id   AF-A0A7V7WYZ3-F1
#
_cell.length_a   1.000
_cell.length_b   1.000
_cell.length_c   1.000
_cell.angle_alpha   90.00
_cell.angle_beta   90.00
_cell.angle_gamma   90.00
#
_symmetry.space_group_name_H-M   'P 1'
#
loop_
_entity.id
_entity.type
_entity.pdbx_description
1 polymer ?
#
loop_
_entity_poly.entity_id
_entity_poly.type
_entity_poly.pdbx_seq_one_letter_code
_entity_poly.pdbx_strand_id
1 'polypeptide(L)'
;MQVNFNVRPTVTDLAAAIRWDHLAISAAVLVFIAIAYFAVLRPQSRKIKRQLERSREVVLIAGARATMESVATALVLRGLGKPSTDSEIEVYLAKLEQNCSALGKHAGLVENLRQFIRSARAFPQVQASAVDDASFKAALSELKHSSESLTASFKRVQHELASDA
;
A
#
# COMPACT_ATOMS: atom_id res chain seq x y z
N MET A 1 8.46 45.60 -74.61
CA MET A 1 8.92 46.33 -73.41
C MET A 1 9.15 45.30 -72.31
N GLN A 2 10.41 44.91 -72.06
CA GLN A 2 10.75 43.89 -71.06
C GLN A 2 11.12 44.58 -69.74
N VAL A 3 10.44 44.22 -68.65
CA VAL A 3 10.79 44.66 -67.29
C VAL A 3 11.66 43.56 -66.69
N ASN A 4 12.95 43.85 -66.48
CA ASN A 4 13.90 42.91 -65.90
C ASN A 4 13.93 43.15 -64.38
N PHE A 5 13.25 42.29 -63.61
CA PHE A 5 13.27 42.33 -62.14
C PHE A 5 14.54 41.65 -61.64
N ASN A 6 15.63 42.42 -61.55
CA ASN A 6 16.86 41.98 -60.93
C ASN A 6 16.74 42.14 -59.40
N VAL A 7 15.98 41.24 -58.75
CA VAL A 7 15.87 41.20 -57.30
C VAL A 7 17.16 40.61 -56.75
N ARG A 8 18.09 41.47 -56.34
CA ARG A 8 19.22 41.03 -55.50
C ARG A 8 18.66 40.66 -54.13
N PRO A 9 18.89 39.42 -53.62
CA PRO A 9 18.54 39.10 -52.25
C PRO A 9 19.41 39.99 -51.35
N THR A 10 18.76 40.93 -50.66
CA THR A 10 19.42 41.78 -49.67
C THR A 10 19.77 40.95 -48.45
N VAL A 11 20.93 41.20 -47.84
CA VAL A 11 21.50 40.50 -46.68
C VAL A 11 20.49 40.30 -45.51
N THR A 12 19.45 41.14 -45.45
CA THR A 12 18.28 41.03 -44.58
C THR A 12 17.47 39.74 -44.73
N ASP A 13 17.35 39.16 -45.92
CA ASP A 13 16.65 37.87 -46.14
C ASP A 13 17.45 36.69 -45.55
N LEU A 14 18.79 36.76 -45.64
CA LEU A 14 19.66 35.73 -45.07
C LEU A 14 19.62 35.74 -43.54
N ALA A 15 19.65 36.93 -42.92
CA ALA A 15 19.55 37.09 -41.47
C ALA A 15 18.16 36.69 -40.92
N ALA A 16 17.09 36.92 -41.70
CA ALA A 16 15.75 36.46 -41.36
C ALA A 16 15.66 34.93 -41.43
N ALA A 17 16.17 34.31 -42.50
CA ALA A 17 16.20 32.85 -42.66
C ALA A 17 16.97 32.16 -41.51
N ILE A 18 18.17 32.67 -41.16
CA ILE A 18 18.98 32.13 -40.04
C ILE A 18 18.22 32.24 -38.70
N ARG A 19 17.47 33.33 -38.46
CA ARG A 19 16.64 33.49 -37.25
C ARG A 19 15.50 32.47 -37.20
N TRP A 20 14.85 32.20 -38.32
CA TRP A 20 13.76 31.21 -38.39
C TRP A 20 14.28 29.78 -38.23
N ASP A 21 15.48 29.48 -38.73
CA ASP A 21 16.15 28.19 -38.53
C ASP A 21 16.48 27.96 -37.05
N HIS A 22 17.02 28.96 -36.35
CA HIS A 22 17.28 28.85 -34.91
C HIS A 22 15.99 28.66 -34.08
N LEU A 23 14.90 29.32 -34.48
CA LEU A 23 13.59 29.18 -33.85
C LEU A 23 13.02 27.77 -34.09
N ALA A 24 13.13 27.25 -35.31
CA ALA A 24 12.68 25.91 -35.67
C ALA A 24 13.48 24.81 -34.97
N ILE A 25 14.81 24.96 -34.86
CA ILE A 25 15.68 24.03 -34.13
C ILE A 25 15.32 24.04 -32.63
N SER A 26 15.11 25.23 -32.04
CA SER A 26 14.75 25.35 -30.63
C SER A 26 13.36 24.75 -30.34
N ALA A 27 12.40 24.95 -31.25
CA ALA A 27 11.09 24.29 -31.17
C ALA A 27 11.20 22.76 -31.29
N ALA A 28 12.03 22.26 -32.22
CA ALA A 28 12.26 20.83 -32.38
C ALA A 28 12.90 20.19 -31.13
N VAL A 29 13.87 20.86 -30.51
CA VAL A 29 14.48 20.42 -29.24
C VAL A 29 13.45 20.37 -28.12
N LEU A 30 12.60 21.40 -27.99
CA LEU A 30 11.54 21.44 -26.98
C LEU A 30 10.49 20.34 -27.19
N VAL A 31 10.10 20.08 -28.45
CA VAL A 31 9.19 18.98 -28.80
C VAL A 31 9.82 17.64 -28.47
N PHE A 32 11.11 17.44 -28.77
CA PHE A 32 11.82 16.21 -28.44
C PHE A 32 11.91 15.97 -26.93
N ILE A 33 12.20 17.01 -26.14
CA ILE A 33 12.18 16.96 -24.66
C ILE A 33 10.78 16.63 -24.15
N ALA A 34 9.74 17.25 -24.70
CA ALA A 34 8.36 16.99 -24.31
C ALA A 34 7.94 15.54 -24.62
N ILE A 35 8.32 15.02 -25.79
CA ILE A 35 8.08 13.62 -26.18
C ILE A 35 8.85 12.68 -25.23
N ALA A 36 10.12 12.94 -24.95
CA ALA A 36 10.92 12.14 -24.01
C ALA A 36 10.29 12.13 -22.61
N TYR A 37 9.80 13.27 -22.13
CA TYR A 37 9.10 13.37 -20.85
C TYR A 37 7.80 12.53 -20.83
N PHE A 38 6.96 12.66 -21.87
CA PHE A 38 5.70 11.94 -21.95
C PHE A 38 5.85 10.44 -22.21
N ALA A 39 6.84 10.05 -23.01
CA ALA A 39 7.09 8.66 -23.40
C ALA A 39 7.87 7.87 -22.34
N VAL A 40 8.77 8.53 -21.59
CA VAL A 40 9.68 7.83 -20.67
C VAL A 40 9.41 8.18 -19.20
N LEU A 41 9.45 9.47 -18.84
CA LEU A 41 9.30 9.87 -17.42
C LEU A 41 7.90 9.62 -16.87
N ARG A 42 6.85 9.89 -17.67
CA ARG A 42 5.46 9.70 -17.22
C ARG A 42 5.09 8.23 -17.00
N PRO A 43 5.46 7.27 -17.87
CA PRO A 43 5.22 5.86 -17.60
C PRO A 43 6.07 5.30 -16.47
N GLN A 44 7.34 5.71 -16.35
CA GLN A 44 8.21 5.25 -15.25
C GLN A 44 7.75 5.77 -13.89
N SER A 45 7.38 7.05 -13.78
CA SER A 45 6.83 7.59 -12.52
C SER A 45 5.54 6.86 -12.10
N ARG A 46 4.66 6.53 -13.05
CA ARG A 46 3.47 5.70 -12.78
C ARG A 46 3.84 4.29 -12.33
N LYS A 47 4.85 3.66 -12.96
CA LYS A 47 5.33 2.33 -12.59
C LYS A 47 5.93 2.32 -11.19
N ILE A 48 6.80 3.27 -10.87
CA ILE A 48 7.41 3.43 -9.54
C ILE A 48 6.33 3.72 -8.49
N LYS A 49 5.37 4.60 -8.77
CA LYS A 49 4.26 4.88 -7.85
C LYS A 49 3.47 3.61 -7.52
N ARG A 50 3.12 2.80 -8.53
CA ARG A 50 2.43 1.51 -8.33
C ARG A 50 3.28 0.53 -7.51
N GLN A 51 4.58 0.45 -7.78
CA GLN A 51 5.50 -0.38 -7.00
C GLN A 51 5.58 0.09 -5.54
N LEU A 52 5.63 1.40 -5.29
CA LEU A 52 5.70 1.97 -3.95
C LEU A 52 4.39 1.72 -3.17
N GLU A 53 3.24 1.84 -3.84
CA GLU A 53 1.94 1.48 -3.29
C GLU A 53 1.88 -0.01 -2.92
N ARG A 54 2.37 -0.90 -3.80
CA ARG A 54 2.44 -2.34 -3.55
C ARG A 54 3.39 -2.69 -2.40
N SER A 55 4.59 -2.11 -2.36
CA SER A 55 5.53 -2.33 -1.26
C SER A 55 4.95 -1.86 0.07
N ARG A 56 4.24 -0.72 0.07
CA ARG A 56 3.52 -0.24 1.26
C ARG A 56 2.44 -1.23 1.69
N GLU A 57 1.66 -1.79 0.77
CA GLU A 57 0.64 -2.79 1.07
C GLU A 57 1.23 -4.08 1.65
N VAL A 58 2.34 -4.57 1.09
CA VAL A 58 3.06 -5.74 1.62
C VAL A 58 3.54 -5.50 3.05
N VAL A 59 4.13 -4.33 3.32
CA VAL A 59 4.58 -3.95 4.67
C VAL A 59 3.40 -3.84 5.65
N LEU A 60 2.29 -3.24 5.22
CA LEU A 60 1.07 -3.14 6.03
C LEU A 60 0.52 -4.51 6.41
N ILE A 61 0.47 -5.45 5.47
CA ILE A 61 0.01 -6.82 5.70
C ILE A 61 0.95 -7.57 6.65
N ALA A 62 2.26 -7.47 6.45
CA ALA A 62 3.24 -8.08 7.33
C ALA A 62 3.15 -7.51 8.77
N GLY A 63 3.00 -6.19 8.89
CA GLY A 63 2.79 -5.52 10.18
C GLY A 63 1.49 -5.91 10.87
N ALA A 64 0.39 -6.04 10.13
CA ALA A 64 -0.89 -6.50 10.66
C ALA A 64 -0.79 -7.94 11.19
N ARG A 65 -0.13 -8.83 10.45
CA ARG A 65 0.12 -10.21 10.88
C ARG A 65 0.96 -10.28 12.16
N ALA A 66 2.08 -9.54 12.22
CA ALA A 66 2.93 -9.51 13.41
C ALA A 66 2.19 -8.96 14.65
N THR A 67 1.33 -7.95 14.45
CA THR A 67 0.49 -7.40 15.52
C THR A 67 -0.56 -8.41 15.98
N MET A 68 -1.19 -9.15 15.06
CA MET A 68 -2.12 -10.25 15.40
C MET A 68 -1.41 -11.34 16.22
N GLU A 69 -0.22 -11.78 15.81
CA GLU A 69 0.58 -12.79 16.54
C GLU A 69 0.95 -12.28 17.95
N SER A 70 1.23 -10.98 18.09
CA SER A 70 1.49 -10.34 19.39
C SER A 70 0.24 -10.33 20.29
N VAL A 71 -0.93 -9.98 19.75
CA VAL A 71 -2.21 -10.03 20.48
C VAL A 71 -2.53 -11.46 20.92
N ALA A 72 -2.44 -12.43 20.02
CA ALA A 72 -2.70 -13.83 20.34
C ALA A 72 -1.76 -14.34 21.44
N THR A 73 -0.47 -13.99 21.36
CA THR A 73 0.52 -14.35 22.38
C THR A 73 0.20 -13.70 23.73
N ALA A 74 -0.12 -12.42 23.76
CA ALA A 74 -0.48 -11.70 24.99
C ALA A 74 -1.74 -12.30 25.64
N LEU A 75 -2.76 -12.63 24.86
CA LEU A 75 -3.99 -13.29 25.35
C LEU A 75 -3.72 -14.69 25.91
N VAL A 76 -2.85 -15.49 25.26
CA VAL A 76 -2.45 -16.80 25.78
C VAL A 76 -1.67 -16.66 27.09
N LEU A 77 -0.72 -15.72 27.16
CA LEU A 77 0.05 -15.45 28.39
C LEU A 77 -0.86 -15.01 29.54
N ARG A 78 -1.84 -14.15 29.26
CA ARG A 78 -2.89 -13.78 30.22
C ARG A 78 -3.67 -15.00 30.70
N GLY A 79 -4.11 -15.86 29.77
CA GLY A 79 -4.84 -17.09 30.10
C GLY A 79 -4.04 -18.06 30.96
N LEU A 80 -2.71 -18.02 30.88
CA LEU A 80 -1.80 -18.80 31.73
C LEU A 80 -1.47 -18.11 33.07
N GLY A 81 -2.12 -16.98 33.39
CA GLY A 81 -1.90 -16.24 34.65
C GLY A 81 -0.57 -15.46 34.69
N LYS A 82 0.08 -15.25 33.55
CA LYS A 82 1.29 -14.42 33.46
C LYS A 82 0.93 -12.94 33.36
N PRO A 83 1.77 -12.02 33.87
CA PRO A 83 1.50 -10.59 33.82
C PRO A 83 1.61 -10.09 32.38
N SER A 84 0.46 -9.98 31.70
CA SER A 84 0.27 -9.03 30.59
C SER A 84 -0.67 -7.95 31.11
N THR A 85 -0.31 -6.69 31.00
CA THR A 85 -1.22 -5.61 31.42
C THR A 85 -2.34 -5.44 30.39
N ASP A 86 -3.58 -5.23 30.85
CA ASP A 86 -4.75 -4.97 29.99
C ASP A 86 -4.48 -3.79 29.03
N SER A 87 -3.66 -2.84 29.47
CA SER A 87 -3.17 -1.73 28.66
C SER A 87 -2.34 -2.16 27.45
N GLU A 88 -1.50 -3.19 27.55
CA GLU A 88 -0.69 -3.66 26.42
C GLU A 88 -1.55 -4.34 25.35
N ILE A 89 -2.51 -5.16 25.76
CA ILE A 89 -3.44 -5.83 24.84
C ILE A 89 -4.27 -4.78 24.10
N GLU A 90 -4.81 -3.78 24.81
CA GLU A 90 -5.56 -2.69 24.18
C GLU A 90 -4.73 -1.86 23.21
N VAL A 91 -3.45 -1.60 23.52
CA VAL A 91 -2.53 -0.92 22.58
C VAL A 91 -2.35 -1.74 21.30
N TYR A 92 -2.14 -3.05 21.41
CA TYR A 92 -2.01 -3.90 20.24
C TYR A 92 -3.31 -4.03 19.44
N LEU A 93 -4.47 -4.09 20.11
CA LEU A 93 -5.78 -4.10 19.46
C LEU A 93 -6.06 -2.79 18.72
N ALA A 94 -5.77 -1.64 19.34
CA ALA A 94 -5.90 -0.34 18.69
C ALA A 94 -4.99 -0.22 17.45
N LYS A 95 -3.76 -0.73 17.53
CA LYS A 95 -2.85 -0.79 16.38
C LYS A 95 -3.39 -1.72 15.28
N LEU A 96 -4.02 -2.83 15.66
CA LEU A 96 -4.65 -3.74 14.71
C LEU A 96 -5.87 -3.12 14.02
N GLU A 97 -6.67 -2.31 14.72
CA GLU A 97 -7.78 -1.53 14.16
C GLU A 97 -7.31 -0.46 13.17
N GLN A 98 -6.21 0.22 13.49
CA GLN A 98 -5.57 1.16 12.55
C GLN A 98 -5.11 0.46 11.28
N ASN A 99 -4.45 -0.70 11.42
CA ASN A 99 -4.04 -1.52 10.28
C ASN A 99 -5.25 -2.00 9.46
N CYS A 100 -6.33 -2.38 10.12
CA CYS A 100 -7.57 -2.81 9.48
C CYS A 100 -8.17 -1.70 8.60
N SER A 101 -8.15 -0.45 9.09
CA SER A 101 -8.60 0.73 8.32
C SER A 101 -7.68 1.00 7.11
N ALA A 102 -6.36 0.82 7.27
CA ALA A 102 -5.39 1.01 6.19
C ALA A 102 -5.49 -0.07 5.09
N LEU A 103 -5.98 -1.27 5.43
CA LEU A 103 -6.14 -2.41 4.51
C LEU A 103 -7.47 -2.41 3.75
N GLY A 104 -8.23 -1.32 3.76
CA GLY A 104 -9.61 -1.23 3.26
C GLY A 104 -9.89 -1.75 1.83
N LYS A 105 -8.85 -1.98 1.00
CA LYS A 105 -8.96 -2.62 -0.31
C LYS A 105 -9.21 -4.15 -0.24
N HIS A 106 -8.87 -4.80 0.88
CA HIS A 106 -9.00 -6.24 1.07
C HIS A 106 -10.17 -6.58 2.01
N ALA A 107 -11.41 -6.45 1.51
CA ALA A 107 -12.62 -6.59 2.32
C ALA A 107 -12.69 -7.90 3.13
N GLY A 108 -12.30 -9.04 2.54
CA GLY A 108 -12.28 -10.33 3.24
C GLY A 108 -11.24 -10.40 4.37
N LEU A 109 -10.07 -9.78 4.19
CA LEU A 109 -9.05 -9.70 5.23
C LEU A 109 -9.49 -8.78 6.38
N VAL A 110 -10.11 -7.65 6.03
CA VAL A 110 -10.65 -6.67 6.98
C VAL A 110 -11.75 -7.29 7.84
N GLU A 111 -12.66 -8.08 7.26
CA GLU A 111 -13.72 -8.73 8.03
C GLU A 111 -13.16 -9.77 9.00
N ASN A 112 -12.21 -10.59 8.54
CA ASN A 112 -11.53 -11.56 9.41
C ASN A 112 -10.73 -10.88 10.53
N LEU A 113 -10.09 -9.75 10.26
CA LEU A 113 -9.42 -8.92 11.28
C LEU A 113 -10.41 -8.37 12.31
N ARG A 114 -11.56 -7.86 11.87
CA ARG A 114 -12.61 -7.37 12.78
C ARG A 114 -13.20 -8.49 13.62
N GLN A 115 -13.40 -9.67 13.04
CA GLN A 115 -13.83 -10.84 13.80
C GLN A 115 -12.80 -11.21 14.86
N PHE A 116 -11.51 -11.26 14.50
CA PHE A 116 -10.42 -11.50 15.46
C PHE A 116 -10.41 -10.46 16.58
N ILE A 117 -10.53 -9.16 16.27
CA ILE A 117 -10.58 -8.08 17.26
C ILE A 117 -11.77 -8.25 18.21
N ARG A 118 -12.95 -8.62 17.69
CA ARG A 118 -14.14 -8.89 18.51
C ARG A 118 -13.91 -10.08 19.46
N SER A 119 -13.43 -11.20 18.95
CA SER A 119 -13.15 -12.40 19.77
C SER A 119 -12.02 -12.12 20.79
N ALA A 120 -11.01 -11.34 20.41
CA ALA A 120 -9.93 -10.91 21.29
C ALA A 120 -10.40 -9.99 22.43
N ARG A 121 -11.36 -9.07 22.17
CA ARG A 121 -11.97 -8.22 23.21
C ARG A 121 -12.94 -8.95 24.13
N ALA A 122 -13.53 -10.05 23.67
CA ALA A 122 -14.37 -10.90 24.50
C ALA A 122 -13.54 -11.75 25.49
N PHE A 123 -12.27 -12.02 25.16
CA PHE A 123 -11.38 -12.88 25.95
C PHE A 123 -11.05 -12.34 27.36
N PRO A 124 -10.78 -11.02 27.58
CA PRO A 124 -10.57 -10.42 28.91
C PRO A 124 -11.72 -10.58 29.91
N GLN A 125 -12.97 -10.77 29.44
CA GLN A 125 -14.13 -10.94 30.32
C GLN A 125 -14.19 -12.34 30.95
N VAL A 126 -13.38 -13.29 30.45
CA VAL A 126 -13.25 -14.62 31.02
C VAL A 126 -12.12 -14.59 32.06
N GLN A 127 -12.47 -14.59 33.34
CA GLN A 127 -11.49 -14.48 34.43
C GLN A 127 -10.48 -15.65 34.37
N ALA A 128 -9.17 -15.32 34.39
CA ALA A 128 -8.06 -16.28 34.39
C ALA A 128 -8.08 -17.26 35.58
N SER A 129 -8.94 -17.04 36.59
CA SER A 129 -9.10 -17.92 37.74
C SER A 129 -9.81 -19.25 37.40
N ALA A 130 -10.27 -19.44 36.16
CA ALA A 130 -10.96 -20.64 35.73
C ALA A 130 -10.47 -21.10 34.34
N VAL A 131 -9.19 -21.49 34.24
CA VAL A 131 -8.64 -22.20 33.06
C VAL A 131 -9.45 -23.47 32.73
N ASP A 132 -10.15 -24.03 33.72
CA ASP A 132 -11.07 -25.16 33.57
C ASP A 132 -12.51 -24.79 33.17
N ASP A 133 -12.84 -23.49 33.08
CA ASP A 133 -14.15 -23.05 32.64
C ASP A 133 -14.37 -23.38 31.15
N ALA A 134 -15.53 -23.96 30.86
CA ALA A 134 -15.96 -24.23 29.49
C ALA A 134 -16.00 -22.93 28.66
N SER A 135 -16.29 -21.79 29.29
CA SER A 135 -16.28 -20.48 28.66
C SER A 135 -14.89 -20.08 28.14
N PHE A 136 -13.83 -20.37 28.91
CA PHE A 136 -12.44 -20.09 28.54
C PHE A 136 -11.99 -20.97 27.37
N LYS A 137 -12.30 -22.27 27.43
CA LYS A 137 -11.99 -23.22 26.34
C LYS A 137 -12.72 -22.86 25.04
N ALA A 138 -13.98 -22.43 25.13
CA ALA A 138 -14.75 -21.96 23.98
C ALA A 138 -14.13 -20.69 23.37
N ALA A 139 -13.84 -19.67 24.19
CA ALA A 139 -13.22 -18.42 23.74
C ALA A 139 -11.83 -18.65 23.11
N LEU A 140 -11.01 -19.54 23.68
CA LEU A 140 -9.71 -19.90 23.12
C LEU A 140 -9.84 -20.66 21.78
N SER A 141 -10.81 -21.57 21.67
CA SER A 141 -11.09 -22.28 20.42
C SER A 141 -11.57 -21.32 19.33
N GLU A 142 -12.42 -20.35 19.67
CA GLU A 142 -12.89 -19.32 18.75
C GLU A 142 -11.74 -18.40 18.30
N LEU A 143 -10.89 -17.96 19.23
CA LEU A 143 -9.72 -17.16 18.93
C LEU A 143 -8.74 -17.92 18.02
N LYS A 144 -8.52 -19.22 18.29
CA LYS A 144 -7.69 -20.09 17.45
C LYS A 144 -8.27 -20.22 16.04
N HIS A 145 -9.57 -20.50 15.93
CA HIS A 145 -10.24 -20.61 14.65
C HIS A 145 -10.17 -19.29 13.84
N SER A 146 -10.40 -18.16 14.51
CA SER A 146 -10.28 -16.83 13.92
C SER A 146 -8.86 -16.54 13.45
N SER A 147 -7.84 -16.89 14.24
CA SER A 147 -6.42 -16.75 13.89
C SER A 147 -6.03 -17.62 12.68
N GLU A 148 -6.53 -18.86 12.60
CA GLU A 148 -6.30 -19.75 11.47
C GLU A 148 -6.94 -19.22 10.18
N SER A 149 -8.20 -18.79 10.25
CA SER A 149 -8.92 -18.15 9.13
C SER A 149 -8.22 -16.88 8.66
N LEU A 150 -7.77 -16.06 9.60
CA LEU A 150 -7.06 -14.81 9.32
C LEU A 150 -5.68 -15.08 8.71
N THR A 151 -4.95 -16.09 9.19
CA THR A 151 -3.68 -16.54 8.60
C THR A 151 -3.86 -17.02 7.17
N ALA A 152 -4.91 -17.79 6.89
CA ALA A 152 -5.25 -18.21 5.53
C ALA A 152 -5.57 -17.00 4.62
N SER A 153 -6.27 -16.00 5.15
CA SER A 153 -6.59 -14.75 4.45
C SER A 153 -5.34 -13.93 4.14
N PHE A 154 -4.40 -13.82 5.10
CA PHE A 154 -3.11 -13.19 4.87
C PHE A 154 -2.32 -13.89 3.77
N LYS A 155 -2.27 -15.23 3.77
CA LYS A 155 -1.60 -16.00 2.71
C LYS A 155 -2.24 -15.76 1.34
N ARG A 156 -3.57 -15.72 1.26
CA ARG A 156 -4.30 -15.43 0.02
C ARG A 156 -3.92 -14.04 -0.52
N VAL A 157 -4.01 -13.00 0.32
CA VAL A 157 -3.67 -11.64 -0.11
C VAL A 157 -2.18 -11.51 -0.48
N GLN A 158 -1.28 -12.17 0.25
CA GLN A 158 0.14 -12.22 -0.13
C GLN A 158 0.36 -12.89 -1.49
N HIS A 159 -0.42 -13.93 -1.81
CA HIS A 159 -0.35 -14.58 -3.11
C HIS A 159 -0.91 -13.68 -4.22
N GLU A 160 -2.05 -13.02 -4.02
CA GLU A 160 -2.63 -12.03 -4.96
C GLU A 160 -1.63 -10.89 -5.24
N LEU A 161 -1.03 -10.36 -4.17
CA LEU A 161 0.03 -9.37 -4.26
C LEU A 161 1.34 -9.90 -4.82
N ALA A 162 1.52 -11.20 -5.02
CA ALA A 162 2.67 -11.78 -5.72
C ALA A 162 2.35 -12.05 -7.19
N SER A 163 1.12 -12.50 -7.51
CA SER A 163 0.68 -12.82 -8.87
C SER A 163 0.44 -11.60 -9.76
N ASP A 164 0.13 -10.43 -9.19
CA ASP A 164 0.00 -9.18 -9.93
C ASP A 164 1.36 -8.51 -10.27
N ALA A 165 2.48 -9.24 -10.25
CA ALA A 165 3.82 -8.80 -10.73
C ALA A 165 4.04 -9.17 -12.19
#